data_AF-A0A9D6JKL0-F1
#
_entry.id   AF-A0A9D6JKL0-F1
#
_cell.length_a   1.000
_cell.length_b   1.000
_cell.length_c   1.000
_cell.angle_alpha   90.00
_cell.angle_beta   90.00
_cell.angle_gamma   90.00
#
_symmetry.space_group_name_H-M   'P 1'
#
loop_
_entity.id
_entity.type
_entity.pdbx_description
1 polymer ?
#
loop_
_entity_poly.entity_id
_entity_poly.type
_entity_poly.pdbx_seq_one_letter_code
_entity_poly.pdbx_strand_id
1 'polypeptide(L)'
;MKNFIRLFLLLNVGTVLFACTPVPTVPSNNTADTTPALLRLGTAGLQKDLLIDQNSTAAESRHARRADEVLFVATAEDIESGIKNITLDFSVNINCKDVGTSQVFSETQTAPVSGNGLPTKLTKSFTFKVANYRARCSRDRAVISLNIRASSENGAGAFTQLQPAGLVAVDPLKVATFNLHAPGNHPQSDHQRWGEQLGSMADVWVLTEVKSLSEAQFIASAAGMPHVKMHPGGDIAIASRTPLYGEQIRTIDPPGNYPSGLSNILSVTTTIDGVAHQIIGTHWGIRGAGDRQLCACDSDPHRLQAAQAILDFANASTAPAKFVAGDMNAYSGFGPQDHDGPDFNTPDFVGSTTEVDLLRSLFVDPFVFLNKDNSSICSNQRIDYVMVKGSYRPTDYNANFCAQASPSDHPFVIATFEAFDP
;
A
#
# COMPACT_ATOMS: atom_id res chain seq x y z
N MET A 1 13.25 36.53 -7.24
CA MET A 1 11.77 36.60 -7.14
C MET A 1 11.22 35.19 -7.00
N LYS A 2 10.85 34.77 -5.78
CA LYS A 2 9.95 33.65 -5.41
C LYS A 2 10.18 33.33 -3.91
N ASN A 3 9.93 34.32 -3.06
CA ASN A 3 9.89 34.20 -1.58
C ASN A 3 8.46 34.48 -1.05
N PHE A 4 7.42 34.17 -1.84
CA PHE A 4 6.06 34.66 -1.57
C PHE A 4 4.98 33.58 -1.42
N ILE A 5 5.33 32.30 -1.20
CA ILE A 5 4.35 31.21 -1.02
C ILE A 5 4.64 30.39 0.25
N ARG A 6 5.04 31.05 1.34
CA ARG A 6 5.04 30.45 2.69
C ARG A 6 4.19 31.23 3.70
N LEU A 7 3.37 32.16 3.22
CA LEU A 7 2.58 33.08 4.07
C LEU A 7 1.05 32.86 4.00
N PHE A 8 0.57 31.68 3.57
CA PHE A 8 -0.86 31.36 3.52
C PHE A 8 -1.30 30.14 4.34
N LEU A 9 -0.40 29.49 5.09
CA LEU A 9 -0.73 28.39 6.00
C LEU A 9 -0.56 28.72 7.49
N LEU A 10 -0.23 29.97 7.84
CA LEU A 10 -0.12 30.44 9.22
C LEU A 10 -1.24 31.42 9.62
N LEU A 11 -2.27 31.57 8.80
CA LEU A 11 -3.39 32.52 9.02
C LEU A 11 -4.74 31.86 9.32
N ASN A 12 -4.76 30.58 9.74
CA ASN A 12 -5.90 29.97 10.44
C ASN A 12 -5.49 29.23 11.73
N VAL A 13 -4.24 29.42 12.17
CA VAL A 13 -3.84 29.23 13.58
C VAL A 13 -3.70 30.62 14.21
N GLY A 14 -4.65 31.49 13.88
CA GLY A 14 -4.92 32.66 14.69
C GLY A 14 -5.45 32.14 16.01
N THR A 15 -4.72 32.42 17.07
CA THR A 15 -5.18 32.61 18.45
C THR A 15 -6.68 32.91 18.53
N VAL A 16 -7.51 31.87 18.41
CA VAL A 16 -8.75 31.79 19.15
C VAL A 16 -8.26 31.60 20.57
N LEU A 17 -8.06 32.72 21.27
CA LEU A 17 -8.39 32.79 22.67
C LEU A 17 -9.81 32.22 22.75
N PHE A 18 -9.92 30.90 22.91
CA PHE A 18 -11.14 30.23 23.26
C PHE A 18 -11.46 30.79 24.64
N ALA A 19 -12.20 31.91 24.67
CA ALA A 19 -13.26 32.01 25.64
C ALA A 19 -14.08 30.75 25.41
N CYS A 20 -13.77 29.69 26.16
CA CYS A 20 -14.64 28.54 26.31
C CYS A 20 -15.94 29.11 26.86
N THR A 21 -16.82 29.56 25.98
CA THR A 21 -18.20 29.87 26.35
C THR A 21 -18.71 28.58 26.98
N PRO A 22 -19.06 28.59 28.28
CA PRO A 22 -19.52 27.38 28.94
C PRO A 22 -20.70 26.85 28.14
N VAL A 23 -20.63 25.58 27.76
CA VAL A 23 -21.74 24.91 27.08
C VAL A 23 -22.97 25.07 27.98
N PRO A 24 -24.09 25.63 27.49
CA PRO A 24 -25.28 25.80 28.31
C PRO A 24 -25.70 24.45 28.89
N THR A 25 -26.06 24.43 30.18
CA THR A 25 -26.52 23.23 30.87
C THR A 25 -27.98 23.38 31.33
N VAL A 26 -28.70 22.27 31.36
CA VAL A 26 -30.07 22.15 31.88
C VAL A 26 -30.09 21.26 33.12
N PRO A 27 -31.00 21.47 34.09
CA PRO A 27 -31.07 20.64 35.29
C PRO A 27 -31.29 19.16 34.96
N SER A 28 -30.58 18.27 35.65
CA SER A 28 -30.63 16.81 35.41
C SER A 28 -32.00 16.16 35.64
N ASN A 29 -32.94 16.87 36.25
CA ASN A 29 -34.28 16.37 36.62
C ASN A 29 -35.40 16.95 35.74
N ASN A 30 -35.04 17.56 34.60
CA ASN A 30 -36.02 18.13 33.69
C ASN A 30 -36.64 16.99 32.84
N THR A 31 -37.85 16.55 33.20
CA THR A 31 -38.56 15.43 32.55
C THR A 31 -39.66 15.87 31.59
N ALA A 32 -39.69 17.15 31.22
CA ALA A 32 -40.82 17.76 30.52
C ALA A 32 -40.86 17.48 29.01
N ASP A 33 -39.71 17.23 28.38
CA ASP A 33 -39.59 17.05 26.92
C ASP A 33 -39.19 15.61 26.57
N THR A 34 -39.99 14.97 25.72
CA THR A 34 -39.76 13.59 25.23
C THR A 34 -39.17 13.56 23.83
N THR A 35 -38.81 14.72 23.27
CA THR A 35 -38.21 14.82 21.95
C THR A 35 -36.83 14.16 21.95
N PRO A 36 -36.54 13.25 21.00
CA PRO A 36 -35.22 12.64 20.91
C PRO A 36 -34.14 13.65 20.51
N ALA A 37 -32.96 13.56 21.12
CA ALA A 37 -31.82 14.42 20.81
C ALA A 37 -31.36 14.31 19.35
N LEU A 38 -30.88 15.41 18.77
CA LEU A 38 -30.24 15.43 17.45
C LEU A 38 -28.87 14.77 17.52
N LEU A 39 -28.67 13.65 16.82
CA LEU A 39 -27.42 12.87 16.85
C LEU A 39 -26.73 12.87 15.48
N ARG A 40 -25.41 13.03 15.48
CA ARG A 40 -24.54 12.96 14.31
C ARG A 40 -23.27 12.17 14.63
N LEU A 41 -22.80 11.38 13.66
CA LEU A 41 -21.54 10.64 13.71
C LEU A 41 -20.69 11.03 12.50
N GLY A 42 -19.49 11.53 12.75
CA GLY A 42 -18.47 11.79 11.73
C GLY A 42 -17.24 10.90 11.91
N THR A 43 -16.41 10.80 10.87
CA THR A 43 -15.06 10.21 10.99
C THR A 43 -13.98 11.18 10.54
N ALA A 44 -12.76 10.97 11.00
CA ALA A 44 -11.55 11.49 10.39
C ALA A 44 -10.52 10.36 10.21
N GLY A 45 -9.65 10.50 9.21
CA GLY A 45 -8.62 9.52 8.89
C GLY A 45 -9.02 8.48 7.84
N LEU A 46 -10.21 8.59 7.24
CA LEU A 46 -10.60 7.78 6.09
C LEU A 46 -10.19 8.46 4.78
N GLN A 47 -10.23 7.73 3.66
CA GLN A 47 -10.06 8.35 2.34
C GLN A 47 -11.20 9.34 2.02
N LYS A 48 -12.43 9.02 2.46
CA LYS A 48 -13.60 9.88 2.42
C LYS A 48 -14.25 9.80 3.79
N ASP A 49 -14.39 10.94 4.45
CA ASP A 49 -15.00 11.00 5.76
C ASP A 49 -16.47 10.54 5.69
N LEU A 50 -16.85 9.75 6.68
CA LEU A 50 -18.21 9.37 6.95
C LEU A 50 -18.92 10.54 7.66
N LEU A 51 -20.17 10.79 7.29
CA LEU A 51 -21.08 11.64 8.04
C LEU A 51 -22.46 11.01 8.03
N ILE A 52 -22.90 10.51 9.17
CA ILE A 52 -24.22 9.93 9.37
C ILE A 52 -25.00 10.81 10.35
N ASP A 53 -26.24 11.08 10.01
CA ASP A 53 -27.21 11.73 10.86
C ASP A 53 -28.57 11.00 10.81
N GLN A 54 -29.58 11.58 11.42
CA GLN A 54 -30.92 11.00 11.52
C GLN A 54 -31.65 10.89 10.18
N ASN A 55 -31.22 11.66 9.18
CA ASN A 55 -31.80 11.65 7.83
C ASN A 55 -31.09 10.65 6.91
N SER A 56 -30.01 10.03 7.37
CA SER A 56 -29.28 9.03 6.62
C SER A 56 -30.08 7.73 6.57
N THR A 57 -30.59 7.38 5.38
CA THR A 57 -31.55 6.27 5.22
C THR A 57 -30.92 4.92 4.88
N ALA A 58 -29.61 4.85 4.61
CA ALA A 58 -28.91 3.64 4.21
C ALA A 58 -27.66 3.39 5.07
N ALA A 59 -27.34 2.12 5.30
CA ALA A 59 -26.06 1.74 5.89
C ALA A 59 -24.93 2.11 4.92
N GLU A 60 -23.96 2.88 5.40
CA GLU A 60 -22.81 3.29 4.60
C GLU A 60 -21.60 2.42 4.92
N SER A 61 -20.88 1.94 3.91
CA SER A 61 -19.58 1.29 4.09
C SER A 61 -18.46 2.19 3.58
N ARG A 62 -17.31 2.24 4.28
CA ARG A 62 -16.10 2.97 3.85
C ARG A 62 -14.85 2.11 4.01
N HIS A 63 -13.82 2.40 3.21
CA HIS A 63 -12.53 1.71 3.32
C HIS A 63 -11.59 2.43 4.29
N ALA A 64 -11.03 1.71 5.26
CA ALA A 64 -10.00 2.19 6.18
C ALA A 64 -8.63 1.64 5.78
N ARG A 65 -7.58 2.46 5.85
CA ARG A 65 -6.20 2.07 5.49
C ARG A 65 -5.54 1.28 6.63
N ARG A 66 -4.35 0.72 6.35
CA ARG A 66 -3.60 -0.11 7.31
C ARG A 66 -3.11 0.64 8.52
N ALA A 67 -2.63 1.86 8.30
CA ALA A 67 -2.04 2.70 9.34
C ALA A 67 -3.07 3.59 10.03
N ASP A 68 -4.33 3.55 9.60
CA ASP A 68 -5.32 4.50 10.09
C ASP A 68 -5.71 4.18 11.54
N GLU A 69 -5.55 5.20 12.37
CA GLU A 69 -6.41 5.39 13.51
C GLU A 69 -7.64 6.12 13.00
N VAL A 70 -8.79 5.45 13.01
CA VAL A 70 -10.05 6.10 12.62
C VAL A 70 -10.59 6.81 13.85
N LEU A 71 -10.72 8.13 13.75
CA LEU A 71 -11.32 8.95 14.78
C LEU A 71 -12.81 9.09 14.50
N PHE A 72 -13.65 8.53 15.36
CA PHE A 72 -15.09 8.75 15.34
C PHE A 72 -15.44 9.94 16.21
N VAL A 73 -16.22 10.87 15.70
CA VAL A 73 -16.72 12.02 16.45
C VAL A 73 -18.24 11.95 16.47
N ALA A 74 -18.80 11.64 17.63
CA ALA A 74 -20.24 11.67 17.84
C ALA A 74 -20.64 12.97 18.54
N THR A 75 -21.67 13.63 18.02
CA THR A 75 -22.23 14.85 18.59
C THR A 75 -23.73 14.68 18.78
N ALA A 76 -24.19 14.91 20.01
CA ALA A 76 -25.61 14.96 20.35
C ALA A 76 -25.99 16.37 20.82
N GLU A 77 -27.18 16.83 20.46
CA GLU A 77 -27.70 18.15 20.79
C GLU A 77 -29.18 18.09 21.19
N ASP A 78 -29.51 18.68 22.35
CA ASP A 78 -30.84 18.81 22.91
C ASP A 78 -30.86 20.02 23.85
N ILE A 79 -31.58 21.07 23.48
CA ILE A 79 -31.59 22.34 24.21
C ILE A 79 -32.49 22.28 25.45
N GLU A 80 -33.51 21.42 25.45
CA GLU A 80 -34.58 21.41 26.47
C GLU A 80 -34.26 20.45 27.62
N SER A 81 -33.76 19.25 27.29
CA SER A 81 -33.49 18.19 28.26
C SER A 81 -32.00 17.94 28.49
N GLY A 82 -31.14 18.43 27.59
CA GLY A 82 -29.70 18.21 27.63
C GLY A 82 -29.31 16.76 27.41
N ILE A 83 -28.01 16.52 27.22
CA ILE A 83 -27.48 15.20 26.89
C ILE A 83 -26.96 14.49 28.13
N LYS A 84 -27.50 13.30 28.38
CA LYS A 84 -27.08 12.42 29.47
C LYS A 84 -25.90 11.56 29.07
N ASN A 85 -25.93 10.96 27.88
CA ASN A 85 -24.84 10.16 27.37
C ASN A 85 -24.82 10.09 25.84
N ILE A 86 -23.65 9.74 25.31
CA ILE A 86 -23.45 9.24 23.94
C ILE A 86 -22.77 7.87 24.06
N THR A 87 -23.25 6.91 23.27
CA THR A 87 -22.71 5.55 23.23
C THR A 87 -22.36 5.18 21.79
N LEU A 88 -21.21 4.53 21.61
CA LEU A 88 -20.82 3.86 20.38
C LEU A 88 -20.69 2.36 20.63
N ASP A 89 -21.43 1.59 19.86
CA ASP A 89 -21.31 0.14 19.79
C ASP A 89 -20.51 -0.25 18.54
N PHE A 90 -19.41 -0.95 18.75
CA PHE A 90 -18.53 -1.49 17.72
C PHE A 90 -18.71 -3.00 17.64
N SER A 91 -18.86 -3.54 16.44
CA SER A 91 -18.75 -4.97 16.16
C SER A 91 -17.69 -5.18 15.09
N VAL A 92 -16.56 -5.76 15.48
CA VAL A 92 -15.40 -6.00 14.62
C VAL A 92 -15.35 -7.47 14.27
N ASN A 93 -15.44 -7.79 12.98
CA ASN A 93 -15.15 -9.10 12.44
C ASN A 93 -13.78 -9.08 11.76
N ILE A 94 -12.87 -9.94 12.23
CA ILE A 94 -11.56 -10.17 11.61
C ILE A 94 -11.60 -11.53 10.94
N ASN A 95 -11.36 -11.56 9.64
CA ASN A 95 -11.23 -12.79 8.87
C ASN A 95 -9.77 -12.96 8.42
N CYS A 96 -9.06 -13.93 9.01
CA CYS A 96 -7.73 -14.35 8.55
C CYS A 96 -7.91 -15.50 7.54
N LYS A 97 -7.52 -15.28 6.28
CA LYS A 97 -7.97 -16.10 5.14
C LYS A 97 -7.65 -17.60 5.19
N ASP A 98 -6.52 -18.03 5.75
CA ASP A 98 -6.09 -19.44 5.65
C ASP A 98 -6.40 -20.28 6.91
N VAL A 99 -6.85 -19.65 7.99
CA VAL A 99 -7.13 -20.34 9.26
C VAL A 99 -8.62 -20.67 9.41
N GLY A 100 -9.48 -20.19 8.50
CA GLY A 100 -10.94 -20.34 8.63
C GLY A 100 -11.50 -19.76 9.94
N THR A 101 -10.73 -18.94 10.65
CA THR A 101 -11.11 -18.35 11.93
C THR A 101 -11.56 -16.92 11.70
N SER A 102 -12.86 -16.72 11.78
CA SER A 102 -13.45 -15.40 11.97
C SER A 102 -13.49 -15.12 13.47
N GLN A 103 -12.87 -14.02 13.89
CA GLN A 103 -12.96 -13.54 15.27
C GLN A 103 -13.89 -12.33 15.29
N VAL A 104 -14.95 -12.42 16.10
CA VAL A 104 -15.90 -11.32 16.30
C VAL A 104 -15.67 -10.71 17.69
N PHE A 105 -15.48 -9.40 17.72
CA PHE A 105 -15.36 -8.61 18.94
C PHE A 105 -16.50 -7.60 18.98
N SER A 106 -17.10 -7.44 20.14
CA SER A 106 -18.02 -6.34 20.38
C SER A 106 -17.46 -5.48 21.50
N GLU A 107 -17.48 -4.17 21.29
CA GLU A 107 -17.03 -3.19 22.27
C GLU A 107 -18.05 -2.06 22.33
N THR A 108 -18.39 -1.63 23.54
CA THR A 108 -19.28 -0.48 23.76
C THR A 108 -18.48 0.58 24.49
N GLN A 109 -18.42 1.79 23.92
CA GLN A 109 -17.82 2.95 24.56
C GLN A 109 -18.91 3.97 24.86
N THR A 110 -19.12 4.27 26.15
CA THR A 110 -20.11 5.25 26.60
C THR A 110 -19.40 6.45 27.22
N ALA A 111 -19.83 7.65 26.84
CA ALA A 111 -19.40 8.90 27.42
C ALA A 111 -20.54 9.50 28.26
N PRO A 112 -20.67 9.12 29.54
CA PRO A 112 -21.69 9.64 30.42
C PRO A 112 -21.36 11.07 30.87
N VAL A 113 -22.38 11.87 31.12
CA VAL A 113 -22.27 13.14 31.84
C VAL A 113 -22.65 12.90 33.29
N SER A 114 -21.80 13.35 34.22
CA SER A 114 -22.08 13.36 35.65
C SER A 114 -22.20 14.80 36.18
N GLY A 115 -23.15 15.04 37.07
CA GLY A 115 -23.36 16.33 37.73
C GLY A 115 -24.82 16.79 37.74
N ASN A 116 -25.06 17.93 38.39
CA ASN A 116 -26.41 18.51 38.56
C ASN A 116 -26.96 19.20 37.29
N GLY A 117 -26.14 19.29 36.23
CA GLY A 117 -26.51 19.91 34.97
C GLY A 117 -26.03 19.09 33.78
N LEU A 118 -26.92 18.90 32.80
CA LEU A 118 -26.65 18.20 31.55
C LEU A 118 -26.36 19.22 30.45
N PRO A 119 -25.28 19.05 29.67
CA PRO A 119 -24.96 19.97 28.59
C PRO A 119 -25.98 19.85 27.46
N THR A 120 -26.40 20.99 26.92
CA THR A 120 -27.28 21.05 25.74
C THR A 120 -26.64 20.48 24.48
N LYS A 121 -25.30 20.39 24.45
CA LYS A 121 -24.53 19.78 23.38
C LYS A 121 -23.37 18.97 23.95
N LEU A 122 -23.24 17.72 23.53
CA LEU A 122 -22.13 16.86 23.89
C LEU A 122 -21.42 16.38 22.62
N THR A 123 -20.12 16.64 22.53
CA THR A 123 -19.26 16.11 21.46
C THR A 123 -18.21 15.21 22.08
N LYS A 124 -18.08 13.99 21.55
CA LYS A 124 -17.15 12.97 22.04
C LYS A 124 -16.43 12.28 20.90
N SER A 125 -15.16 12.01 21.14
CA SER A 125 -14.26 11.39 20.19
C SER A 125 -13.88 9.99 20.67
N PHE A 126 -13.87 9.04 19.75
CA PHE A 126 -13.56 7.64 20.01
C PHE A 126 -12.57 7.16 18.94
N THR A 127 -11.49 6.49 19.35
CA THR A 127 -10.41 6.11 18.45
C THR A 127 -10.44 4.60 18.20
N PHE A 128 -10.52 4.21 16.93
CA PHE A 128 -10.39 2.83 16.50
C PHE A 128 -9.04 2.61 15.82
N LYS A 129 -8.22 1.72 16.39
CA LYS A 129 -6.87 1.43 15.88
C LYS A 129 -6.89 0.15 15.04
N VAL A 130 -6.99 0.30 13.71
CA VAL A 130 -7.06 -0.83 12.78
C VAL A 130 -5.85 -1.77 12.95
N ALA A 131 -4.66 -1.22 13.16
CA ALA A 131 -3.42 -1.97 13.30
C ALA A 131 -3.45 -3.01 14.46
N ASN A 132 -4.12 -2.71 15.57
CA ASN A 132 -4.19 -3.62 16.73
C ASN A 132 -4.96 -4.91 16.42
N TYR A 133 -5.97 -4.82 15.56
CA TYR A 133 -6.76 -5.98 15.15
C TYR A 133 -6.03 -6.79 14.07
N ARG A 134 -5.32 -6.12 13.15
CA ARG A 134 -4.50 -6.79 12.12
C ARG A 134 -3.39 -7.65 12.71
N ALA A 135 -2.73 -7.17 13.77
CA ALA A 135 -1.64 -7.90 14.45
C ALA A 135 -2.06 -9.29 14.98
N ARG A 136 -3.36 -9.61 14.98
CA ARG A 136 -3.90 -10.91 15.37
C ARG A 136 -3.82 -11.97 14.27
N CYS A 137 -3.67 -11.58 13.00
CA CYS A 137 -3.33 -12.50 11.92
C CYS A 137 -1.80 -12.56 11.83
N SER A 138 -1.19 -13.61 12.36
CA SER A 138 0.27 -13.68 12.59
C SER A 138 1.09 -13.79 11.31
N ARG A 139 0.49 -14.19 10.18
CA ARG A 139 1.17 -14.37 8.87
C ARG A 139 0.31 -14.08 7.64
N ASP A 140 -1.02 -14.05 7.78
CA ASP A 140 -1.93 -14.05 6.63
C ASP A 140 -2.66 -12.72 6.47
N ARG A 141 -3.10 -12.44 5.24
CA ARG A 141 -3.90 -11.25 4.93
C ARG A 141 -5.21 -11.28 5.71
N ALA A 142 -5.47 -10.19 6.44
CA ALA A 142 -6.68 -9.95 7.20
C ALA A 142 -7.69 -9.12 6.38
N VAL A 143 -8.96 -9.48 6.49
CA VAL A 143 -10.08 -8.58 6.16
C VAL A 143 -10.77 -8.23 7.47
N ILE A 144 -10.77 -6.94 7.80
CA ILE A 144 -11.41 -6.41 9.01
C ILE A 144 -12.67 -5.70 8.56
N SER A 145 -13.82 -6.16 9.05
CA SER A 145 -15.10 -5.48 8.89
C SER A 145 -15.53 -4.95 10.24
N LEU A 146 -15.73 -3.65 10.35
CA LEU A 146 -16.25 -2.99 11.53
C LEU A 146 -17.68 -2.52 11.24
N ASN A 147 -18.61 -2.80 12.14
CA ASN A 147 -19.97 -2.26 12.14
C ASN A 147 -20.12 -1.37 13.38
N ILE A 148 -20.66 -0.18 13.20
CA ILE A 148 -20.70 0.88 14.21
C ILE A 148 -22.12 1.38 14.35
N ARG A 149 -22.59 1.54 15.58
CA ARG A 149 -23.85 2.18 15.88
C ARG A 149 -23.64 3.28 16.91
N ALA A 150 -24.08 4.49 16.59
CA ALA A 150 -24.11 5.59 17.53
C ALA A 150 -25.50 5.73 18.13
N SER A 151 -25.54 5.94 19.43
CA SER A 151 -26.77 6.28 20.15
C SER A 151 -26.53 7.38 21.18
N SER A 152 -27.61 8.04 21.59
CA SER A 152 -27.60 9.04 22.65
C SER A 152 -28.90 8.98 23.45
N GLU A 153 -28.78 9.32 24.74
CA GLU A 153 -29.91 9.49 25.66
C GLU A 153 -29.88 10.92 26.21
N ASN A 154 -31.04 11.59 26.23
CA ASN A 154 -31.18 12.91 26.85
C ASN A 154 -31.54 12.82 28.34
N GLY A 155 -31.67 13.98 29.01
CA GLY A 155 -32.03 14.05 30.44
C GLY A 155 -33.41 13.48 30.79
N ALA A 156 -34.34 13.50 29.84
CA ALA A 156 -35.70 12.94 30.00
C ALA A 156 -35.77 11.43 29.70
N GLY A 157 -34.67 10.81 29.25
CA GLY A 157 -34.62 9.39 28.91
C GLY A 157 -35.07 9.06 27.48
N ALA A 158 -35.29 10.06 26.61
CA ALA A 158 -35.56 9.84 25.20
C ALA A 158 -34.28 9.34 24.50
N PHE A 159 -34.43 8.25 23.75
CA PHE A 159 -33.33 7.55 23.09
C PHE A 159 -33.33 7.80 21.58
N THR A 160 -32.14 8.08 21.04
CA THR A 160 -31.90 8.17 19.59
C THR A 160 -30.79 7.20 19.20
N GLN A 161 -30.96 6.54 18.06
CA GLN A 161 -29.94 5.70 17.46
C GLN A 161 -29.84 5.97 15.95
N LEU A 162 -28.62 6.10 15.44
CA LEU A 162 -28.36 6.23 14.01
C LEU A 162 -28.41 4.89 13.29
N GLN A 163 -28.53 4.95 11.96
CA GLN A 163 -28.33 3.79 11.12
C GLN A 163 -26.89 3.25 11.26
N PRO A 164 -26.67 1.93 11.14
CA PRO A 164 -25.35 1.37 11.29
C PRO A 164 -24.39 1.82 10.18
N ALA A 165 -23.14 2.09 10.55
CA ALA A 165 -22.04 2.34 9.62
C ALA A 165 -21.13 1.12 9.52
N GLY A 166 -20.63 0.82 8.33
CA GLY A 166 -19.60 -0.17 8.07
C GLY A 166 -18.26 0.48 7.77
N LEU A 167 -17.17 -0.10 8.27
CA LEU A 167 -15.83 0.08 7.71
C LEU A 167 -15.27 -1.26 7.28
N VAL A 168 -14.55 -1.28 6.16
CA VAL A 168 -13.78 -2.45 5.71
C VAL A 168 -12.33 -2.05 5.58
N ALA A 169 -11.44 -2.83 6.16
CA ALA A 169 -9.99 -2.67 6.06
C ALA A 169 -9.40 -3.97 5.53
N VAL A 170 -8.78 -3.91 4.36
CA VAL A 170 -8.04 -5.04 3.77
C VAL A 170 -6.55 -4.86 3.99
N ASP A 171 -5.81 -5.95 4.16
CA ASP A 171 -4.36 -5.89 4.15
C ASP A 171 -3.81 -5.32 2.83
N PRO A 172 -2.74 -4.50 2.88
CA PRO A 172 -2.14 -3.96 1.69
C PRO A 172 -1.48 -5.08 0.91
N LEU A 173 -1.47 -4.96 -0.41
CA LEU A 173 -0.70 -5.83 -1.28
C LEU A 173 0.77 -5.44 -1.20
N LYS A 174 1.66 -6.42 -1.05
CA LYS A 174 3.09 -6.23 -1.06
C LYS A 174 3.70 -6.98 -2.24
N VAL A 175 4.35 -6.23 -3.12
CA VAL A 175 5.06 -6.77 -4.28
C VAL A 175 6.54 -6.46 -4.10
N ALA A 176 7.39 -7.45 -4.29
CA ALA A 176 8.82 -7.30 -4.17
C ALA A 176 9.56 -7.82 -5.41
N THR A 177 10.75 -7.28 -5.64
CA THR A 177 11.71 -7.80 -6.61
C THR A 177 13.06 -8.05 -5.96
N PHE A 178 13.78 -9.04 -6.47
CA PHE A 178 15.13 -9.36 -6.01
C PHE A 178 15.95 -10.03 -7.12
N ASN A 179 17.07 -9.41 -7.51
CA ASN A 179 18.07 -10.03 -8.36
C ASN A 179 18.95 -10.98 -7.51
N LEU A 180 19.07 -12.24 -7.92
CA LEU A 180 19.80 -13.28 -7.19
C LEU A 180 21.29 -13.36 -7.52
N HIS A 181 21.78 -12.63 -8.53
CA HIS A 181 23.17 -12.66 -9.02
C HIS A 181 23.66 -14.04 -9.50
N ALA A 182 23.23 -14.46 -10.69
CA ALA A 182 23.77 -15.62 -11.40
C ALA A 182 24.95 -15.20 -12.31
N PRO A 183 26.15 -15.11 -11.72
CA PRO A 183 27.00 -16.30 -11.73
C PRO A 183 27.49 -16.77 -10.34
N GLY A 184 27.03 -16.16 -9.25
CA GLY A 184 27.61 -16.30 -7.90
C GLY A 184 27.65 -17.71 -7.28
N ASN A 185 26.94 -18.70 -7.86
CA ASN A 185 26.83 -20.07 -7.31
C ASN A 185 26.57 -20.05 -5.79
N HIS A 186 25.58 -19.27 -5.37
CA HIS A 186 25.19 -19.20 -3.97
C HIS A 186 24.83 -20.62 -3.46
N PRO A 187 25.29 -21.00 -2.26
CA PRO A 187 24.92 -22.27 -1.67
C PRO A 187 23.41 -22.29 -1.40
N GLN A 188 22.80 -23.48 -1.48
CA GLN A 188 21.37 -23.66 -1.23
C GLN A 188 20.91 -23.12 0.14
N SER A 189 21.80 -23.07 1.14
CA SER A 189 21.53 -22.45 2.45
C SER A 189 21.23 -20.96 2.37
N ASP A 190 21.83 -20.23 1.42
CA ASP A 190 21.55 -18.81 1.20
C ASP A 190 20.16 -18.63 0.60
N HIS A 191 19.83 -19.42 -0.43
CA HIS A 191 18.51 -19.45 -1.04
C HIS A 191 17.39 -19.73 -0.02
N GLN A 192 17.63 -20.69 0.89
CA GLN A 192 16.68 -21.01 1.96
C GLN A 192 16.53 -19.83 2.93
N ARG A 193 17.66 -19.27 3.39
CA ARG A 193 17.67 -18.12 4.29
C ARG A 193 16.94 -16.93 3.68
N TRP A 194 17.11 -16.65 2.39
CA TRP A 194 16.40 -15.58 1.68
C TRP A 194 14.90 -15.84 1.66
N GLY A 195 14.50 -17.06 1.28
CA GLY A 195 13.10 -17.48 1.32
C GLY A 195 12.49 -17.27 2.71
N GLU A 196 13.16 -17.73 3.78
CA GLU A 196 12.65 -17.62 5.15
C GLU A 196 12.62 -16.17 5.68
N GLN A 197 13.69 -15.40 5.46
CA GLN A 197 13.81 -14.04 6.01
C GLN A 197 12.97 -13.03 5.24
N LEU A 198 13.03 -13.06 3.91
CA LEU A 198 12.39 -12.08 3.05
C LEU A 198 10.98 -12.53 2.65
N GLY A 199 10.71 -13.83 2.61
CA GLY A 199 9.45 -14.38 2.09
C GLY A 199 8.21 -14.01 2.88
N SER A 200 8.36 -13.87 4.20
CA SER A 200 7.30 -13.35 5.07
C SER A 200 6.92 -11.89 4.78
N MET A 201 7.73 -11.18 3.98
CA MET A 201 7.57 -9.75 3.76
C MET A 201 6.67 -9.42 2.60
N ALA A 202 6.41 -10.30 1.62
CA ALA A 202 5.62 -10.00 0.43
C ALA A 202 4.50 -11.03 0.13
N ASP A 203 3.58 -10.66 -0.76
CA ASP A 203 2.52 -11.52 -1.30
C ASP A 203 2.88 -12.09 -2.67
N VAL A 204 3.68 -11.33 -3.42
CA VAL A 204 4.18 -11.65 -4.77
C VAL A 204 5.64 -11.25 -4.87
N TRP A 205 6.44 -12.14 -5.47
CA TRP A 205 7.85 -11.92 -5.79
C TRP A 205 8.10 -11.97 -7.29
N VAL A 206 8.96 -11.07 -7.75
CA VAL A 206 9.68 -11.20 -9.00
C VAL A 206 11.15 -11.45 -8.67
N LEU A 207 11.69 -12.57 -9.12
CA LEU A 207 13.09 -12.92 -8.96
C LEU A 207 13.76 -12.83 -10.34
N THR A 208 14.91 -12.18 -10.41
CA THR A 208 15.74 -12.10 -11.62
C THR A 208 17.07 -12.84 -11.43
N GLU A 209 17.75 -13.16 -12.52
CA GLU A 209 18.93 -14.02 -12.56
C GLU A 209 18.74 -15.41 -11.93
N VAL A 210 17.56 -16.00 -12.12
CA VAL A 210 17.28 -17.35 -11.63
C VAL A 210 17.71 -18.38 -12.69
N LYS A 211 18.55 -19.36 -12.33
CA LYS A 211 19.11 -20.32 -13.30
C LYS A 211 18.12 -21.40 -13.69
N SER A 212 17.22 -21.79 -12.79
CA SER A 212 16.30 -22.91 -13.02
C SER A 212 14.98 -22.78 -12.26
N LEU A 213 13.95 -23.47 -12.76
CA LEU A 213 12.65 -23.53 -12.09
C LEU A 213 12.75 -24.18 -10.71
N SER A 214 13.59 -25.21 -10.56
CA SER A 214 13.82 -25.88 -9.27
C SER A 214 14.42 -24.94 -8.22
N GLU A 215 15.31 -24.04 -8.62
CA GLU A 215 15.90 -23.03 -7.75
C GLU A 215 14.85 -21.99 -7.33
N ALA A 216 14.08 -21.47 -8.29
CA ALA A 216 12.95 -20.58 -8.01
C ALA A 216 11.96 -21.21 -7.02
N GLN A 217 11.58 -22.47 -7.25
CA GLN A 217 10.66 -23.22 -6.40
C GLN A 217 11.23 -23.45 -4.99
N PHE A 218 12.53 -23.72 -4.88
CA PHE A 218 13.18 -23.91 -3.58
C PHE A 218 13.12 -22.63 -2.73
N ILE A 219 13.49 -21.48 -3.31
CA ILE A 219 13.43 -20.17 -2.66
C ILE A 219 11.99 -19.82 -2.30
N ALA A 220 11.07 -19.96 -3.26
CA ALA A 220 9.67 -19.60 -3.09
C ALA A 220 8.95 -20.50 -2.05
N SER A 221 9.31 -21.78 -1.97
CA SER A 221 8.75 -22.70 -0.97
C SER A 221 9.15 -22.29 0.45
N ALA A 222 10.40 -21.90 0.66
CA ALA A 222 10.88 -21.36 1.93
C ALA A 222 10.16 -20.05 2.32
N ALA A 223 9.70 -19.27 1.34
CA ALA A 223 8.88 -18.07 1.52
C ALA A 223 7.38 -18.33 1.78
N GLY A 224 6.92 -19.57 1.65
CA GLY A 224 5.49 -19.91 1.67
C GLY A 224 4.74 -19.45 0.42
N MET A 225 5.42 -19.36 -0.72
CA MET A 225 4.86 -18.99 -2.03
C MET A 225 4.92 -20.18 -3.00
N PRO A 226 4.02 -21.17 -2.87
CA PRO A 226 4.16 -22.43 -3.61
C PRO A 226 3.88 -22.30 -5.11
N HIS A 227 3.31 -21.18 -5.57
CA HIS A 227 2.96 -20.97 -6.96
C HIS A 227 4.05 -20.20 -7.67
N VAL A 228 4.78 -20.88 -8.56
CA VAL A 228 5.90 -20.31 -9.31
C VAL A 228 5.69 -20.47 -10.80
N LYS A 229 5.96 -19.39 -11.54
CA LYS A 229 6.06 -19.36 -13.01
C LYS A 229 7.42 -18.80 -13.39
N MET A 230 8.01 -19.32 -14.47
CA MET A 230 9.36 -18.95 -14.86
C MET A 230 9.42 -18.78 -16.37
N HIS A 231 10.20 -17.81 -16.81
CA HIS A 231 10.52 -17.62 -18.21
C HIS A 231 11.28 -18.87 -18.75
N PRO A 232 10.92 -19.42 -19.93
CA PRO A 232 11.48 -20.69 -20.41
C PRO A 232 13.00 -20.70 -20.60
N GLY A 233 13.59 -19.53 -20.88
CA GLY A 233 15.05 -19.35 -20.99
C GLY A 233 15.77 -19.27 -19.64
N GLY A 234 15.07 -19.45 -18.53
CA GLY A 234 15.56 -19.09 -17.20
C GLY A 234 15.41 -17.59 -16.95
N ASP A 235 16.26 -17.04 -16.09
CA ASP A 235 16.40 -15.62 -15.77
C ASP A 235 15.30 -15.04 -14.87
N ILE A 236 14.04 -15.09 -15.28
CA ILE A 236 12.93 -14.47 -14.52
C ILE A 236 12.02 -15.53 -13.93
N ALA A 237 11.72 -15.43 -12.64
CA ALA A 237 10.65 -16.17 -11.99
C ALA A 237 9.68 -15.24 -11.25
N ILE A 238 8.40 -15.58 -11.28
CA ILE A 238 7.36 -14.94 -10.48
C ILE A 238 6.80 -15.97 -9.50
N ALA A 239 6.83 -15.63 -8.21
CA ALA A 239 6.28 -16.47 -7.15
C ALA A 239 5.13 -15.76 -6.42
N SER A 240 4.11 -16.51 -6.00
CA SER A 240 2.98 -15.97 -5.25
C SER A 240 2.43 -16.97 -4.23
N ARG A 241 1.80 -16.43 -3.19
CA ARG A 241 0.95 -17.17 -2.23
C ARG A 241 -0.35 -17.68 -2.87
N THR A 242 -0.71 -17.17 -4.04
CA THR A 242 -1.96 -17.47 -4.75
C THR A 242 -1.67 -18.04 -6.14
N PRO A 243 -2.55 -18.89 -6.72
CA PRO A 243 -2.30 -19.53 -8.01
C PRO A 243 -2.04 -18.55 -9.15
N LEU A 244 -0.99 -18.82 -9.94
CA LEU A 244 -0.60 -18.04 -11.11
C LEU A 244 -1.17 -18.65 -12.40
N TYR A 245 -1.71 -17.81 -13.29
CA TYR A 245 -2.31 -18.20 -14.57
C TYR A 245 -2.11 -17.12 -15.65
N GLY A 246 -2.55 -17.38 -16.89
CA GLY A 246 -2.54 -16.38 -17.97
C GLY A 246 -1.14 -15.93 -18.40
N GLU A 247 -0.22 -16.89 -18.54
CA GLU A 247 1.19 -16.66 -18.84
C GLU A 247 1.41 -16.06 -20.24
N GLN A 248 2.19 -14.98 -20.30
CA GLN A 248 2.65 -14.32 -21.51
C GLN A 248 4.15 -14.08 -21.39
N ILE A 249 4.89 -14.37 -22.46
CA ILE A 249 6.35 -14.36 -22.46
C ILE A 249 6.85 -13.57 -23.66
N ARG A 250 7.93 -12.79 -23.45
CA ARG A 250 8.65 -12.14 -24.53
C ARG A 250 10.13 -12.02 -24.19
N THR A 251 10.99 -12.37 -25.14
CA THR A 251 12.43 -12.06 -25.13
C THR A 251 12.70 -11.07 -26.24
N ILE A 252 13.39 -9.99 -25.92
CA ILE A 252 13.93 -9.04 -26.88
C ILE A 252 15.43 -9.33 -27.01
N ASP A 253 15.87 -9.70 -28.21
CA ASP A 253 17.25 -10.06 -28.51
C ASP A 253 17.93 -8.92 -29.29
N PRO A 254 19.08 -8.40 -28.82
CA PRO A 254 19.86 -7.45 -29.59
C PRO A 254 20.52 -8.08 -30.83
N PRO A 255 20.74 -7.31 -31.91
CA PRO A 255 21.52 -7.74 -33.05
C PRO A 255 22.88 -8.32 -32.61
N GLY A 256 23.16 -9.56 -33.01
CA GLY A 256 24.41 -10.26 -32.68
C GLY A 256 24.28 -11.36 -31.63
N ASN A 257 23.08 -11.62 -31.09
CA ASN A 257 22.76 -12.74 -30.19
C ASN A 257 23.67 -12.79 -28.95
N TYR A 258 23.85 -11.66 -28.26
CA TYR A 258 24.64 -11.58 -27.04
C TYR A 258 23.77 -11.92 -25.82
N PRO A 259 24.02 -13.03 -25.09
CA PRO A 259 23.15 -13.42 -23.98
C PRO A 259 23.01 -12.36 -22.88
N SER A 260 24.06 -11.58 -22.62
CA SER A 260 24.05 -10.48 -21.64
C SER A 260 23.36 -9.20 -22.13
N GLY A 261 22.90 -9.17 -23.37
CA GLY A 261 22.08 -8.10 -23.93
C GLY A 261 20.59 -8.46 -24.06
N LEU A 262 20.21 -9.71 -23.78
CA LEU A 262 18.81 -10.15 -23.82
C LEU A 262 17.98 -9.39 -22.78
N SER A 263 16.77 -8.98 -23.15
CA SER A 263 15.77 -8.48 -22.21
C SER A 263 14.59 -9.44 -22.15
N ASN A 264 14.40 -10.07 -20.99
CA ASN A 264 13.34 -11.04 -20.77
C ASN A 264 12.15 -10.38 -20.06
N ILE A 265 10.94 -10.86 -20.39
CA ILE A 265 9.69 -10.38 -19.83
C ILE A 265 8.77 -11.58 -19.62
N LEU A 266 8.25 -11.72 -18.40
CA LEU A 266 7.26 -12.70 -18.01
C LEU A 266 6.06 -11.97 -17.41
N SER A 267 4.88 -12.14 -17.98
CA SER A 267 3.63 -11.64 -17.42
C SER A 267 2.76 -12.81 -17.00
N VAL A 268 2.28 -12.77 -15.76
CA VAL A 268 1.30 -13.72 -15.21
C VAL A 268 0.21 -12.96 -14.48
N THR A 269 -0.92 -13.62 -14.25
CA THR A 269 -2.00 -13.09 -13.43
C THR A 269 -2.15 -13.95 -12.19
N THR A 270 -2.48 -13.31 -11.07
CA THR A 270 -2.96 -13.99 -9.87
C THR A 270 -4.23 -13.31 -9.36
N THR A 271 -5.04 -14.01 -8.57
CA THR A 271 -6.22 -13.42 -7.91
C THR A 271 -5.97 -13.33 -6.41
N ILE A 272 -5.79 -12.11 -5.90
CA ILE A 272 -5.60 -11.82 -4.47
C ILE A 272 -6.84 -11.08 -3.98
N ASP A 273 -7.43 -11.51 -2.87
CA ASP A 273 -8.65 -10.86 -2.32
C ASP A 273 -9.82 -10.74 -3.30
N GLY A 274 -9.92 -11.70 -4.24
CA GLY A 274 -10.99 -11.74 -5.25
C GLY A 274 -10.77 -10.76 -6.41
N VAL A 275 -9.66 -10.03 -6.41
CA VAL A 275 -9.27 -9.09 -7.46
C VAL A 275 -8.15 -9.71 -8.29
N ALA A 276 -8.23 -9.61 -9.61
CA ALA A 276 -7.15 -10.07 -10.49
C ALA A 276 -6.03 -9.02 -10.57
N HIS A 277 -4.78 -9.47 -10.40
CA HIS A 277 -3.57 -8.68 -10.49
C HIS A 277 -2.67 -9.26 -11.57
N GLN A 278 -2.34 -8.47 -12.58
CA GLN A 278 -1.29 -8.82 -13.53
C GLN A 278 0.06 -8.43 -12.94
N ILE A 279 1.00 -9.37 -12.94
CA ILE A 279 2.38 -9.20 -12.47
C ILE A 279 3.28 -9.40 -13.69
N ILE A 280 4.01 -8.34 -14.06
CA ILE A 280 4.95 -8.33 -15.18
C ILE A 280 6.37 -8.27 -14.59
N GLY A 281 7.04 -9.41 -14.58
CA GLY A 281 8.45 -9.56 -14.23
C GLY A 281 9.35 -9.24 -15.41
N THR A 282 10.47 -8.55 -15.18
CA THR A 282 11.40 -8.21 -16.26
C THR A 282 12.86 -8.21 -15.79
N HIS A 283 13.78 -8.54 -16.70
CA HIS A 283 15.21 -8.37 -16.52
C HIS A 283 15.82 -7.88 -17.83
N TRP A 284 16.50 -6.74 -17.84
CA TRP A 284 17.01 -6.13 -19.07
C TRP A 284 18.52 -6.25 -19.20
N GLY A 285 18.99 -6.49 -20.42
CA GLY A 285 20.40 -6.64 -20.71
C GLY A 285 21.23 -5.38 -20.50
N ILE A 286 22.54 -5.58 -20.34
CA ILE A 286 23.56 -4.54 -20.15
C ILE A 286 24.39 -4.28 -21.43
N ARG A 287 24.05 -4.93 -22.54
CA ARG A 287 24.74 -4.79 -23.84
C ARG A 287 23.78 -4.42 -24.96
N GLY A 288 24.25 -3.58 -25.89
CA GLY A 288 23.47 -3.07 -27.03
C GLY A 288 23.94 -3.54 -28.42
N ALA A 289 23.36 -2.95 -29.48
CA ALA A 289 23.69 -3.22 -30.89
C ALA A 289 25.14 -2.81 -31.23
N GLY A 290 26.09 -3.70 -30.95
CA GLY A 290 27.52 -3.47 -31.09
C GLY A 290 28.39 -4.01 -29.95
N ASP A 291 27.81 -4.81 -29.04
CA ASP A 291 28.52 -5.46 -27.92
C ASP A 291 29.17 -4.48 -26.92
N ARG A 292 28.74 -3.23 -26.94
CA ARG A 292 29.14 -2.22 -25.96
C ARG A 292 28.39 -2.47 -24.66
N GLN A 293 29.13 -2.54 -23.56
CA GLN A 293 28.55 -2.45 -22.22
C GLN A 293 27.97 -1.05 -22.03
N LEU A 294 26.67 -0.97 -21.81
CA LEU A 294 25.95 0.28 -21.58
C LEU A 294 25.73 0.46 -20.08
N CYS A 295 26.04 1.65 -19.57
CA CYS A 295 25.71 2.00 -18.19
C CYS A 295 24.18 2.03 -18.01
N ALA A 296 23.73 2.06 -16.77
CA ALA A 296 22.32 2.32 -16.46
C ALA A 296 21.85 3.67 -17.05
N CYS A 297 22.75 4.66 -17.14
CA CYS A 297 22.51 6.00 -17.67
C CYS A 297 22.26 6.08 -19.18
N ASP A 298 22.66 5.07 -19.95
CA ASP A 298 22.54 5.07 -21.41
C ASP A 298 21.27 4.31 -21.83
N SER A 299 20.39 4.98 -22.58
CA SER A 299 19.25 4.31 -23.22
C SER A 299 19.73 3.36 -24.33
N ASP A 300 19.13 2.17 -24.37
CA ASP A 300 19.35 1.19 -25.45
C ASP A 300 18.04 0.91 -26.21
N PRO A 301 18.08 0.77 -27.56
CA PRO A 301 16.89 0.43 -28.34
C PRO A 301 16.17 -0.85 -27.89
N HIS A 302 16.86 -1.86 -27.34
CA HIS A 302 16.24 -3.10 -26.88
C HIS A 302 15.57 -2.92 -25.53
N ARG A 303 16.15 -2.13 -24.62
CA ARG A 303 15.48 -1.71 -23.38
C ARG A 303 14.20 -0.93 -23.69
N LEU A 304 14.23 -0.07 -24.70
CA LEU A 304 13.03 0.64 -25.19
C LEU A 304 11.97 -0.31 -25.75
N GLN A 305 12.37 -1.30 -26.55
CA GLN A 305 11.47 -2.34 -27.05
C GLN A 305 10.90 -3.20 -25.91
N ALA A 306 11.70 -3.47 -24.87
CA ALA A 306 11.26 -4.19 -23.69
C ALA A 306 10.23 -3.38 -22.88
N ALA A 307 10.48 -2.09 -22.66
CA ALA A 307 9.52 -1.18 -22.05
C ALA A 307 8.21 -1.10 -22.86
N GLN A 308 8.28 -0.99 -24.18
CA GLN A 308 7.10 -1.02 -25.05
C GLN A 308 6.33 -2.34 -24.93
N ALA A 309 7.03 -3.47 -24.90
CA ALA A 309 6.41 -4.79 -24.73
C ALA A 309 5.67 -4.92 -23.38
N ILE A 310 6.21 -4.33 -22.30
CA ILE A 310 5.53 -4.26 -21.00
C ILE A 310 4.25 -3.43 -21.12
N LEU A 311 4.29 -2.29 -21.81
CA LEU A 311 3.09 -1.47 -22.07
C LEU A 311 2.05 -2.25 -22.88
N ASP A 312 2.47 -3.02 -23.89
CA ASP A 312 1.58 -3.84 -24.71
C ASP A 312 0.87 -4.90 -23.85
N PHE A 313 1.61 -5.63 -23.01
CA PHE A 313 1.05 -6.59 -22.05
C PHE A 313 0.06 -5.91 -21.08
N ALA A 314 0.42 -4.73 -20.57
CA ALA A 314 -0.40 -3.99 -19.63
C ALA A 314 -1.65 -3.34 -20.25
N ASN A 315 -1.65 -3.07 -21.55
CA ASN A 315 -2.81 -2.52 -22.25
C ASN A 315 -3.74 -3.61 -22.79
N ALA A 316 -3.21 -4.79 -23.13
CA ALA A 316 -4.00 -5.95 -23.55
C ALA A 316 -4.76 -6.62 -22.38
N SER A 317 -4.27 -6.47 -21.15
CA SER A 317 -4.84 -7.12 -19.97
C SER A 317 -6.06 -6.40 -19.39
N THR A 318 -7.10 -7.17 -19.05
CA THR A 318 -8.32 -6.70 -18.37
C THR A 318 -8.18 -6.65 -16.85
N ALA A 319 -7.05 -7.09 -16.28
CA ALA A 319 -6.85 -7.06 -14.83
C ALA A 319 -6.96 -5.61 -14.30
N PRO A 320 -7.76 -5.34 -13.24
CA PRO A 320 -7.94 -3.99 -12.70
C PRO A 320 -6.66 -3.41 -12.08
N ALA A 321 -5.71 -4.27 -11.69
CA ALA A 321 -4.43 -3.88 -11.13
C ALA A 321 -3.29 -4.55 -11.88
N LYS A 322 -2.23 -3.78 -12.15
CA LYS A 322 -1.08 -4.22 -12.92
C LYS A 322 0.20 -3.75 -12.25
N PHE A 323 1.16 -4.65 -12.10
CA PHE A 323 2.45 -4.38 -11.50
C PHE A 323 3.54 -4.73 -12.50
N VAL A 324 4.57 -3.88 -12.58
CA VAL A 324 5.82 -4.23 -13.23
C VAL A 324 6.92 -4.23 -12.19
N ALA A 325 7.72 -5.28 -12.15
CA ALA A 325 8.81 -5.38 -11.21
C ALA A 325 10.00 -6.15 -11.81
N GLY A 326 11.20 -5.88 -11.32
CA GLY A 326 12.41 -6.51 -11.84
C GLY A 326 13.63 -5.59 -11.86
N ASP A 327 14.74 -6.14 -12.31
CA ASP A 327 15.98 -5.42 -12.61
C ASP A 327 15.92 -4.89 -14.06
N MET A 328 15.75 -3.59 -14.20
CA MET A 328 15.64 -2.96 -15.51
C MET A 328 17.00 -2.49 -16.05
N ASN A 329 18.09 -2.57 -15.28
CA ASN A 329 19.40 -2.05 -15.70
C ASN A 329 19.33 -0.63 -16.31
N ALA A 330 18.40 0.21 -15.84
CA ALA A 330 18.04 1.47 -16.45
C ALA A 330 17.93 2.57 -15.40
N TYR A 331 18.42 3.77 -15.74
CA TYR A 331 18.55 4.88 -14.80
C TYR A 331 17.21 5.49 -14.40
N SER A 332 16.99 5.60 -13.10
CA SER A 332 15.70 6.05 -12.60
C SER A 332 15.52 7.57 -12.56
N GLY A 333 16.62 8.34 -12.59
CA GLY A 333 16.61 9.78 -12.31
C GLY A 333 16.39 10.16 -10.84
N PHE A 334 16.21 9.18 -9.96
CA PHE A 334 16.01 9.34 -8.52
C PHE A 334 16.81 8.29 -7.72
N GLY A 335 17.12 8.55 -6.45
CA GLY A 335 17.93 7.65 -5.62
C GLY A 335 19.44 7.87 -5.79
N PRO A 336 20.27 7.10 -5.07
CA PRO A 336 21.71 6.98 -5.36
C PRO A 336 21.92 6.49 -6.79
N GLN A 337 22.91 7.06 -7.45
CA GLN A 337 23.23 6.78 -8.84
C GLN A 337 24.75 6.90 -9.05
N ASP A 338 25.47 5.79 -9.00
CA ASP A 338 26.89 5.75 -9.35
C ASP A 338 27.07 5.87 -10.86
N HIS A 339 27.88 6.84 -11.29
CA HIS A 339 28.38 6.92 -12.65
C HIS A 339 29.54 5.92 -12.83
N ASP A 340 29.24 4.66 -13.13
CA ASP A 340 30.26 3.70 -13.58
C ASP A 340 30.66 3.99 -15.03
N GLY A 341 31.49 5.02 -15.20
CA GLY A 341 32.17 5.33 -16.45
C GLY A 341 33.56 5.90 -16.17
N PRO A 342 34.60 5.53 -16.94
CA PRO A 342 35.97 6.05 -16.75
C PRO A 342 36.14 7.55 -17.10
N ASP A 343 35.03 8.26 -17.38
CA ASP A 343 35.05 9.64 -17.85
C ASP A 343 34.29 10.54 -16.86
N PHE A 344 35.02 11.02 -15.86
CA PHE A 344 34.56 11.94 -14.79
C PHE A 344 34.17 13.35 -15.30
N ASN A 345 33.98 13.54 -16.60
CA ASN A 345 33.81 14.85 -17.24
C ASN A 345 32.46 15.07 -17.94
N THR A 346 31.54 14.11 -17.95
CA THR A 346 30.16 14.37 -18.36
C THR A 346 29.35 14.87 -17.16
N PRO A 347 28.87 16.12 -17.17
CA PRO A 347 28.11 16.68 -16.07
C PRO A 347 26.79 15.93 -15.93
N ASP A 348 26.47 15.54 -14.69
CA ASP A 348 25.18 15.15 -14.14
C ASP A 348 24.10 14.83 -15.20
N PHE A 349 23.90 13.54 -15.49
CA PHE A 349 22.69 13.13 -16.20
C PHE A 349 21.48 13.45 -15.29
N VAL A 350 20.80 14.56 -15.57
CA VAL A 350 19.58 14.97 -14.86
C VAL A 350 18.38 14.41 -15.61
N GLY A 351 17.82 13.31 -15.14
CA GLY A 351 16.62 12.69 -15.73
C GLY A 351 16.62 11.17 -15.58
N SER A 352 15.56 10.49 -16.02
CA SER A 352 15.53 9.03 -16.20
C SER A 352 16.00 8.66 -17.62
N THR A 353 16.34 7.39 -17.85
CA THR A 353 16.44 6.92 -19.24
C THR A 353 15.06 6.88 -19.91
N THR A 354 15.06 6.95 -21.24
CA THR A 354 13.85 7.05 -22.07
C THR A 354 12.87 5.89 -21.82
N GLU A 355 13.38 4.68 -21.63
CA GLU A 355 12.60 3.48 -21.34
C GLU A 355 11.92 3.51 -19.97
N VAL A 356 12.54 4.13 -18.96
CA VAL A 356 11.92 4.34 -17.64
C VAL A 356 10.85 5.43 -17.72
N ASP A 357 11.10 6.52 -18.45
CA ASP A 357 10.09 7.54 -18.71
C ASP A 357 8.87 6.98 -19.45
N LEU A 358 9.11 6.08 -20.42
CA LEU A 358 8.05 5.38 -21.15
C LEU A 358 7.19 4.54 -20.21
N LEU A 359 7.79 3.77 -19.28
CA LEU A 359 7.02 3.02 -18.28
C LEU A 359 6.24 3.94 -17.34
N ARG A 360 6.85 5.05 -16.90
CA ARG A 360 6.21 6.04 -16.02
C ARG A 360 5.05 6.81 -16.66
N SER A 361 4.94 6.80 -17.98
CA SER A 361 3.75 7.32 -18.67
C SER A 361 2.47 6.55 -18.34
N LEU A 362 2.62 5.29 -17.88
CA LEU A 362 1.52 4.40 -17.57
C LEU A 362 1.49 3.92 -16.11
N PHE A 363 2.67 3.69 -15.52
CA PHE A 363 2.82 3.16 -14.17
C PHE A 363 3.28 4.24 -13.19
N VAL A 364 2.76 4.19 -11.97
CA VAL A 364 3.20 4.99 -10.84
C VAL A 364 4.41 4.31 -10.20
N ASP A 365 5.51 5.06 -10.10
CA ASP A 365 6.72 4.68 -9.37
C ASP A 365 6.56 5.02 -7.86
N PRO A 366 6.50 4.04 -6.94
CA PRO A 366 6.37 4.24 -5.51
C PRO A 366 7.45 5.14 -4.90
N PHE A 367 8.70 5.05 -5.37
CA PHE A 367 9.81 5.83 -4.81
C PHE A 367 9.55 7.33 -5.02
N VAL A 368 9.19 7.69 -6.25
CA VAL A 368 8.88 9.06 -6.66
C VAL A 368 7.57 9.53 -6.02
N PHE A 369 6.53 8.69 -6.06
CA PHE A 369 5.21 9.02 -5.52
C PHE A 369 5.24 9.32 -4.01
N LEU A 370 6.04 8.56 -3.26
CA LEU A 370 6.21 8.72 -1.82
C LEU A 370 7.28 9.74 -1.43
N ASN A 371 7.94 10.38 -2.41
CA ASN A 371 9.03 11.32 -2.21
C ASN A 371 10.11 10.76 -1.26
N LYS A 372 10.53 9.52 -1.52
CA LYS A 372 11.58 8.84 -0.75
C LYS A 372 12.94 9.50 -0.99
N ASP A 373 13.77 9.53 0.04
CA ASP A 373 15.12 10.07 -0.05
C ASP A 373 16.15 9.01 -0.47
N ASN A 374 17.35 9.45 -0.84
CA ASN A 374 18.43 8.55 -1.28
C ASN A 374 18.96 7.65 -0.16
N SER A 375 18.77 8.01 1.12
CA SER A 375 19.17 7.17 2.26
C SER A 375 18.26 5.96 2.47
N SER A 376 17.16 5.88 1.72
CA SER A 376 16.23 4.76 1.72
C SER A 376 16.58 3.62 0.75
N ILE A 377 17.75 3.71 0.10
CA ILE A 377 18.31 2.68 -0.78
C ILE A 377 19.74 2.40 -0.32
N CYS A 378 20.05 1.13 -0.14
CA CYS A 378 21.37 0.68 0.32
C CYS A 378 22.27 0.16 -0.82
N SER A 379 21.93 0.53 -2.06
CA SER A 379 22.72 0.35 -3.27
C SER A 379 23.16 1.72 -3.77
N ASN A 380 24.29 1.76 -4.46
CA ASN A 380 24.74 2.98 -5.11
C ASN A 380 24.00 3.26 -6.43
N GLN A 381 23.19 2.33 -6.91
CA GLN A 381 22.35 2.52 -8.10
C GLN A 381 20.92 2.07 -7.83
N ARG A 382 19.96 2.77 -8.43
CA ARG A 382 18.55 2.36 -8.42
C ARG A 382 18.15 1.90 -9.82
N ILE A 383 18.25 0.59 -10.03
CA ILE A 383 17.92 -0.11 -11.28
C ILE A 383 16.88 -1.24 -11.10
N ASP A 384 16.57 -1.57 -9.85
CA ASP A 384 15.48 -2.47 -9.48
C ASP A 384 14.20 -1.68 -9.17
N TYR A 385 13.08 -2.12 -9.76
CA TYR A 385 11.82 -1.40 -9.69
C TYR A 385 10.66 -2.28 -9.26
N VAL A 386 9.66 -1.63 -8.63
CA VAL A 386 8.30 -2.14 -8.48
C VAL A 386 7.37 -0.96 -8.78
N MET A 387 6.63 -0.98 -9.89
CA MET A 387 5.70 0.08 -10.28
C MET A 387 4.27 -0.47 -10.42
N VAL A 388 3.27 0.41 -10.29
CA VAL A 388 1.84 0.01 -10.26
C VAL A 388 0.96 0.84 -11.19
N LYS A 389 -0.06 0.21 -11.77
CA LYS A 389 -1.15 0.86 -12.50
C LYS A 389 -2.48 0.29 -12.02
N GLY A 390 -3.50 1.14 -11.92
CA GLY A 390 -4.88 0.74 -11.61
C GLY A 390 -5.31 1.11 -10.19
N SER A 391 -6.18 0.29 -9.59
CA SER A 391 -6.87 0.58 -8.31
C SER A 391 -5.99 0.44 -7.06
N TYR A 392 -4.68 0.70 -7.16
CA TYR A 392 -3.72 0.58 -6.07
C TYR A 392 -2.84 1.82 -5.93
N ARG A 393 -2.70 2.30 -4.69
CA ARG A 393 -1.87 3.46 -4.36
C ARG A 393 -0.66 2.99 -3.55
N PRO A 394 0.57 3.44 -3.89
CA PRO A 394 1.73 3.17 -3.06
C PRO A 394 1.59 3.82 -1.68
N THR A 395 1.92 3.08 -0.63
CA THR A 395 1.92 3.57 0.77
C THR A 395 3.27 3.38 1.46
N ASP A 396 4.09 2.44 1.00
CA ASP A 396 5.47 2.31 1.45
C ASP A 396 6.37 1.77 0.34
N TYR A 397 7.66 2.04 0.48
CA TYR A 397 8.74 1.55 -0.37
C TYR A 397 9.99 1.39 0.50
N ASN A 398 10.63 0.22 0.40
CA ASN A 398 11.84 -0.11 1.13
C ASN A 398 12.81 -0.87 0.22
N ALA A 399 14.03 -0.36 0.12
CA ALA A 399 15.16 -0.97 -0.58
C ALA A 399 16.42 -0.96 0.29
N ASN A 400 16.26 -1.06 1.62
CA ASN A 400 17.33 -0.90 2.63
C ASN A 400 17.92 -2.24 3.14
N PHE A 401 17.53 -3.38 2.57
CA PHE A 401 18.03 -4.70 2.97
C PHE A 401 19.40 -5.05 2.35
N CYS A 402 20.44 -4.26 2.61
CA CYS A 402 21.81 -4.56 2.13
C CYS A 402 22.82 -4.83 3.24
N ALA A 403 22.55 -4.42 4.49
CA ALA A 403 23.54 -4.51 5.54
C ALA A 403 23.36 -5.79 6.38
N GLN A 404 24.36 -6.67 6.30
CA GLN A 404 24.68 -7.82 7.17
C GLN A 404 24.03 -9.18 6.88
N ALA A 405 23.06 -9.29 5.98
CA ALA A 405 22.44 -10.59 5.63
C ALA A 405 22.12 -10.82 4.13
N SER A 406 22.35 -9.84 3.23
CA SER A 406 22.09 -9.98 1.79
C SER A 406 23.38 -10.39 1.04
N PRO A 407 23.47 -11.59 0.43
CA PRO A 407 24.59 -12.07 -0.36
C PRO A 407 24.47 -11.78 -1.87
N SER A 408 23.44 -11.02 -2.30
CA SER A 408 23.33 -10.48 -3.67
C SER A 408 24.01 -9.11 -3.74
N ASP A 409 24.51 -8.73 -4.91
CA ASP A 409 24.97 -7.38 -5.24
C ASP A 409 23.81 -6.39 -5.44
N HIS A 410 22.57 -6.87 -5.51
CA HIS A 410 21.36 -6.06 -5.57
C HIS A 410 20.59 -6.01 -4.24
N PRO A 411 19.89 -4.91 -3.94
CA PRO A 411 18.99 -4.83 -2.80
C PRO A 411 17.71 -5.64 -3.03
N PHE A 412 17.14 -6.20 -1.96
CA PHE A 412 15.75 -6.62 -1.97
C PHE A 412 14.85 -5.39 -1.97
N VAL A 413 14.05 -5.20 -3.02
CA VAL A 413 13.15 -4.05 -3.17
C VAL A 413 11.71 -4.48 -2.92
N ILE A 414 11.02 -3.81 -2.00
CA ILE A 414 9.62 -4.07 -1.69
C ILE A 414 8.79 -2.79 -1.69
N ALA A 415 7.63 -2.84 -2.34
CA ALA A 415 6.63 -1.80 -2.29
C ALA A 415 5.32 -2.32 -1.69
N THR A 416 4.68 -1.48 -0.88
CA THR A 416 3.38 -1.75 -0.26
C THR A 416 2.32 -0.88 -0.90
N PHE A 417 1.19 -1.49 -1.22
CA PHE A 417 0.09 -0.88 -1.95
C PHE A 417 -1.24 -1.10 -1.25
N GLU A 418 -2.06 -0.07 -1.19
CA GLU A 418 -3.43 -0.18 -0.72
C GLU A 418 -4.40 -0.07 -1.90
N ALA A 419 -5.40 -0.95 -1.90
CA ALA A 419 -6.51 -0.81 -2.83
C ALA A 419 -7.22 0.51 -2.53
N PHE A 420 -7.52 1.29 -3.56
CA PHE A 420 -8.38 2.45 -3.46
C PHE A 420 -9.53 2.28 -4.46
N ASP A 421 -10.74 2.54 -4.00
CA ASP A 421 -11.86 2.74 -4.92
C ASP A 421 -11.64 4.08 -5.64
N PRO A 422 -11.54 4.11 -6.98
CA PRO A 422 -11.38 5.35 -7.73
C PRO A 422 -12.56 6.32 -7.56
#